data_AF-A0A9D1HMF9-F1
#
_entry.id   AF-A0A9D1HMF9-F1
#
_cell.length_a   1.000
_cell.length_b   1.000
_cell.length_c   1.000
_cell.angle_alpha   90.00
_cell.angle_beta   90.00
_cell.angle_gamma   90.00
#
_symmetry.space_group_name_H-M   'P 1'
#
loop_
_entity.id
_entity.type
_entity.pdbx_description
1 polymer ?
#
loop_
_entity_poly.entity_id
_entity_poly.type
_entity_poly.pdbx_seq_one_letter_code
_entity_poly.pdbx_strand_id
1 'polypeptide(L)'
;MCIDKIDLDIYNRYRDTISRLIELEVCEKKEKVETTTELILYALLDINMQINKYNTRNIDIGMFYQLMIKIDFLLAAVEFLYRNFHIASCRKCIWEKDFEDIKKFRLYRSLTIAHPLETTRYEEYGFDDSNEKWCLDVKVNGKVDSVLFPELRNSDFIIVIKEKEKTLLARKPVYICQDIISIAYIALKHLEMFTDKINLRLENYIHKLKNTPIDVDKNTDITSYILGLSKEVIKRYPSEIIVKKYDNGKEGYVSDLQDALFRLKYTFDDDMREKDYRIYKQDIQNAVLNYAKSVQNMTLYEDRMNERLHNLLYPDNTFLLHTSSNDQLDYAHQKIIAYLAHSNERSVEKAKDKLEQLTYDGCKECCSCTNEEWGVIQLICIQFELIPFFSINFDVTDKELCLQYCTALYFANKYEDELDTNNPLKE
;
A
#
# COMPACT_ATOMS: atom_id res chain seq x y z
N MET A 1 14.03 -33.33 8.36
CA MET A 1 14.53 -32.18 7.59
C MET A 1 13.68 -30.99 7.99
N CYS A 2 14.28 -29.82 8.21
CA CYS A 2 13.53 -28.58 8.42
C CYS A 2 13.57 -27.80 7.10
N ILE A 3 12.43 -27.27 6.67
CA ILE A 3 12.33 -26.42 5.48
C ILE A 3 12.31 -24.98 5.97
N ASP A 4 13.18 -24.14 5.42
CA ASP A 4 13.18 -22.71 5.73
C ASP A 4 11.91 -22.05 5.19
N LYS A 5 11.41 -21.05 5.93
CA LYS A 5 10.30 -20.24 5.45
C LYS A 5 10.73 -19.46 4.22
N ILE A 6 9.77 -19.24 3.34
CA ILE A 6 9.92 -18.32 2.23
C ILE A 6 9.94 -16.89 2.76
N ASP A 7 11.02 -16.17 2.45
CA ASP A 7 11.15 -14.74 2.71
C ASP A 7 10.23 -13.93 1.78
N LEU A 8 9.63 -12.86 2.31
CA LEU A 8 8.78 -11.94 1.57
C LEU A 8 9.56 -10.79 0.91
N ASP A 9 10.88 -10.70 1.09
CA ASP A 9 11.69 -9.65 0.47
C ASP A 9 11.55 -9.55 -1.05
N ILE A 10 11.54 -10.70 -1.75
CA ILE A 10 11.31 -10.73 -3.21
C ILE A 10 9.92 -10.17 -3.55
N TYR A 11 8.91 -10.52 -2.76
CA TYR A 11 7.55 -10.02 -2.94
C TYR A 11 7.45 -8.51 -2.68
N ASN A 12 8.07 -8.01 -1.62
CA ASN A 12 8.07 -6.60 -1.28
C ASN A 12 8.73 -5.78 -2.39
N ARG A 13 9.91 -6.20 -2.87
CA ARG A 13 10.60 -5.56 -3.99
C ARG A 13 9.75 -5.55 -5.25
N TYR A 14 9.11 -6.67 -5.57
CA TYR A 14 8.17 -6.78 -6.69
C TYR A 14 7.01 -5.79 -6.55
N ARG A 15 6.32 -5.79 -5.41
CA ARG A 15 5.15 -4.95 -5.13
C ARG A 15 5.49 -3.48 -5.30
N ASP A 16 6.58 -3.03 -4.67
CA ASP A 16 6.95 -1.62 -4.69
C ASP A 16 7.35 -1.18 -6.11
N THR A 17 8.09 -2.02 -6.83
CA THR A 17 8.49 -1.78 -8.23
C THR A 17 7.28 -1.73 -9.16
N ILE A 18 6.36 -2.69 -9.06
CA ILE A 18 5.20 -2.76 -9.96
C ILE A 18 4.21 -1.64 -9.68
N SER A 19 3.95 -1.34 -8.40
CA SER A 19 3.09 -0.22 -7.99
C SER A 19 3.62 1.10 -8.54
N ARG A 20 4.93 1.33 -8.43
CA ARG A 20 5.54 2.55 -8.98
C ARG A 20 5.47 2.61 -10.50
N LEU A 21 5.67 1.49 -11.19
CA LEU A 21 5.53 1.47 -12.65
C LEU A 21 4.09 1.76 -13.09
N ILE A 22 3.09 1.09 -12.52
CA ILE A 22 1.68 1.26 -12.93
C ILE A 22 1.08 2.60 -12.47
N GLU A 23 1.70 3.27 -11.50
CA GLU A 23 1.39 4.66 -11.15
C GLU A 23 1.82 5.59 -12.30
N LEU A 24 3.05 5.45 -12.79
CA LEU A 24 3.63 6.31 -13.82
C LEU A 24 3.18 5.97 -15.23
N GLU A 25 2.91 4.70 -15.50
CA GLU A 25 2.54 4.17 -16.80
C GLU A 25 1.11 3.63 -16.78
N VAL A 26 0.27 4.12 -17.70
CA VAL A 26 -1.11 3.65 -17.84
C VAL A 26 -1.12 2.14 -18.09
N CYS A 27 -1.67 1.39 -17.14
CA CYS A 27 -1.86 -0.04 -17.24
C CYS A 27 -3.35 -0.36 -17.46
N GLU A 28 -3.72 -0.80 -18.67
CA GLU A 28 -5.12 -1.17 -19.01
C GLU A 28 -5.69 -2.26 -18.09
N LYS A 29 -4.81 -3.08 -17.50
CA LYS A 29 -5.17 -4.20 -16.62
C LYS A 29 -4.74 -3.95 -15.17
N LYS A 30 -4.69 -2.68 -14.74
CA LYS A 30 -4.27 -2.27 -13.39
C LYS A 30 -4.90 -3.12 -12.29
N GLU A 31 -6.24 -3.21 -12.25
CA GLU A 31 -6.97 -3.98 -11.23
C GLU A 31 -6.56 -5.47 -11.21
N LYS A 32 -6.29 -6.07 -12.39
CA LYS A 32 -5.84 -7.46 -12.48
C LYS A 32 -4.40 -7.62 -11.98
N VAL A 33 -3.53 -6.64 -12.21
CA VAL A 33 -2.16 -6.64 -11.69
C VAL A 33 -2.17 -6.48 -10.16
N GLU A 34 -2.98 -5.58 -9.62
CA GLU A 34 -3.16 -5.39 -8.18
C GLU A 34 -3.72 -6.66 -7.53
N THR A 35 -4.78 -7.26 -8.10
CA THR A 35 -5.34 -8.54 -7.63
C THR A 35 -4.30 -9.66 -7.70
N THR A 36 -3.48 -9.70 -8.76
CA THR A 36 -2.40 -10.69 -8.89
C THR A 36 -1.34 -10.50 -7.80
N THR A 37 -1.03 -9.25 -7.46
CA THR A 37 -0.07 -8.89 -6.41
C THR A 37 -0.55 -9.42 -5.05
N GLU A 38 -1.82 -9.20 -4.71
CA GLU A 38 -2.45 -9.74 -3.49
C GLU A 38 -2.48 -11.28 -3.50
N LEU A 39 -2.79 -11.89 -4.63
CA LEU A 39 -2.81 -13.35 -4.77
C LEU A 39 -1.43 -13.97 -4.51
N ILE A 40 -0.35 -13.33 -4.97
CA ILE A 40 1.02 -13.76 -4.66
C ILE A 40 1.25 -13.73 -3.14
N LEU A 41 0.92 -12.62 -2.47
CA LEU A 41 1.09 -12.51 -1.01
C LEU A 41 0.37 -13.63 -0.27
N TYR A 42 -0.93 -13.82 -0.54
CA TYR A 42 -1.71 -14.86 0.13
C TYR A 42 -1.18 -16.26 -0.16
N ALA A 43 -0.74 -16.53 -1.39
CA ALA A 43 -0.12 -17.81 -1.73
C ALA A 43 1.16 -18.06 -0.91
N LEU A 44 2.04 -17.05 -0.75
CA LEU A 44 3.27 -17.17 0.03
C LEU A 44 3.00 -17.38 1.53
N LEU A 45 2.03 -16.64 2.09
CA LEU A 45 1.62 -16.79 3.49
C LEU A 45 1.06 -18.20 3.75
N ASP A 46 0.21 -18.71 2.86
CA ASP A 46 -0.37 -20.05 2.99
C ASP A 46 0.70 -21.15 2.85
N ILE A 47 1.64 -21.00 1.91
CA ILE A 47 2.77 -21.93 1.76
C ILE A 47 3.62 -21.93 3.04
N ASN A 48 3.93 -20.75 3.61
CA ASN A 48 4.67 -20.64 4.86
C ASN A 48 3.94 -21.29 6.05
N MET A 49 2.61 -21.18 6.09
CA MET A 49 1.80 -21.88 7.08
C MET A 49 1.94 -23.41 6.94
N GLN A 50 1.92 -23.93 5.71
CA GLN A 50 2.13 -25.36 5.47
C GLN A 50 3.57 -25.81 5.78
N ILE A 51 4.59 -24.98 5.49
CA ILE A 51 5.98 -25.25 5.88
C ILE A 51 6.10 -25.38 7.41
N ASN A 52 5.45 -24.51 8.19
CA ASN A 52 5.45 -24.63 9.65
C ASN A 52 4.84 -25.95 10.11
N LYS A 53 3.68 -26.31 9.52
CA LYS A 53 3.01 -27.56 9.81
C LYS A 53 3.89 -28.78 9.45
N TYR A 54 4.61 -28.72 8.33
CA TYR A 54 5.59 -29.74 7.94
C TYR A 54 6.74 -29.86 8.95
N ASN A 55 7.32 -28.73 9.37
CA ASN A 55 8.42 -28.69 10.33
C ASN A 55 8.01 -29.22 11.72
N THR A 56 6.74 -29.08 12.09
CA THR A 56 6.18 -29.68 13.33
C THR A 56 5.81 -31.17 13.18
N ARG A 57 6.08 -31.79 12.01
CA ARG A 57 5.76 -33.19 11.67
C ARG A 57 4.26 -33.53 11.65
N ASN A 58 3.40 -32.53 11.51
CA ASN A 58 1.95 -32.71 11.40
C ASN A 58 1.53 -32.85 9.93
N ILE A 59 2.08 -33.84 9.22
CA ILE A 59 1.82 -34.04 7.79
C ILE A 59 0.47 -34.74 7.62
N ASP A 60 -0.40 -34.17 6.77
CA ASP A 60 -1.64 -34.80 6.33
C ASP A 60 -1.89 -34.54 4.85
N ILE A 61 -2.91 -35.21 4.30
CA ILE A 61 -3.27 -35.06 2.89
C ILE A 61 -3.79 -33.65 2.54
N GLY A 62 -4.37 -32.93 3.51
CA GLY A 62 -4.82 -31.55 3.31
C GLY A 62 -3.65 -30.61 3.01
N MET A 63 -2.51 -30.82 3.67
CA MET A 63 -1.26 -30.10 3.38
C MET A 63 -0.82 -30.26 1.92
N PHE A 64 -0.89 -31.49 1.38
CA PHE A 64 -0.55 -31.76 -0.02
C PHE A 64 -1.39 -30.91 -0.95
N TYR A 65 -2.72 -30.98 -0.82
CA TYR A 65 -3.63 -30.23 -1.70
C TYR A 65 -3.46 -28.73 -1.59
N GLN A 66 -3.31 -28.20 -0.36
CA GLN A 66 -3.08 -26.78 -0.15
C GLN A 66 -1.79 -26.30 -0.83
N LEU A 67 -0.68 -27.02 -0.66
CA LEU A 67 0.57 -26.69 -1.32
C LEU A 67 0.45 -26.74 -2.85
N MET A 68 -0.17 -27.78 -3.40
CA MET A 68 -0.36 -27.93 -4.84
C MET A 68 -1.20 -26.79 -5.43
N ILE A 69 -2.28 -26.37 -4.76
CA ILE A 69 -3.13 -25.26 -5.22
C ILE A 69 -2.38 -23.92 -5.14
N LYS A 70 -1.76 -23.62 -3.98
CA LYS A 70 -1.15 -22.31 -3.74
C LYS A 70 0.10 -22.09 -4.59
N ILE A 71 0.87 -23.14 -4.84
CA ILE A 71 2.02 -23.05 -5.75
C ILE A 71 1.55 -22.91 -7.21
N ASP A 72 0.47 -23.58 -7.64
CA ASP A 72 -0.07 -23.35 -8.99
C ASP A 72 -0.61 -21.93 -9.17
N PHE A 73 -1.24 -21.35 -8.14
CA PHE A 73 -1.62 -19.93 -8.11
C PHE A 73 -0.41 -19.01 -8.30
N LEU A 74 0.68 -19.27 -7.56
CA LEU A 74 1.92 -18.51 -7.69
C LEU A 74 2.51 -18.62 -9.10
N LEU A 75 2.57 -19.82 -9.68
CA LEU A 75 3.03 -20.03 -11.05
C LEU A 75 2.15 -19.29 -12.08
N ALA A 76 0.82 -19.35 -11.91
CA ALA A 76 -0.12 -18.68 -12.79
C ALA A 76 -0.01 -17.15 -12.70
N ALA A 77 0.21 -16.61 -11.50
CA ALA A 77 0.45 -15.20 -11.26
C ALA A 77 1.71 -14.72 -11.99
N VAL A 78 2.83 -15.42 -11.83
CA VAL A 78 4.09 -15.09 -12.53
C VAL A 78 3.88 -15.17 -14.05
N GLU A 79 3.23 -16.21 -14.57
CA GLU A 79 2.92 -16.30 -16.01
C GLU A 79 2.06 -15.13 -16.51
N PHE A 80 1.05 -14.74 -15.73
CA PHE A 80 0.21 -13.59 -16.05
C PHE A 80 1.04 -12.31 -16.15
N LEU A 81 1.91 -12.05 -15.17
CA LEU A 81 2.76 -10.86 -15.14
C LEU A 81 3.68 -10.78 -16.38
N TYR A 82 4.39 -11.86 -16.69
CA TYR A 82 5.26 -11.91 -17.89
C TYR A 82 4.51 -11.61 -19.18
N ARG A 83 3.28 -12.15 -19.32
CA ARG A 83 2.43 -11.91 -20.50
C ARG A 83 1.88 -10.49 -20.51
N ASN A 84 1.41 -10.00 -19.37
CA ASN A 84 0.78 -8.69 -19.24
C ASN A 84 1.74 -7.55 -19.58
N PHE A 85 3.01 -7.70 -19.19
CA PHE A 85 4.05 -6.71 -19.47
C PHE A 85 4.87 -7.05 -20.73
N HIS A 86 4.38 -7.98 -21.57
CA HIS A 86 4.99 -8.37 -22.84
C HIS A 86 6.46 -8.79 -22.77
N ILE A 87 6.88 -9.35 -21.63
CA ILE A 87 8.25 -9.84 -21.43
C ILE A 87 8.45 -11.20 -22.09
N ALA A 88 7.46 -12.09 -21.95
CA ALA A 88 7.43 -13.38 -22.64
C ALA A 88 5.99 -13.90 -22.74
N SER A 89 5.66 -14.55 -23.84
CA SER A 89 4.30 -15.04 -24.11
C SER A 89 4.12 -16.54 -23.83
N CYS A 90 5.17 -17.34 -24.07
CA CYS A 90 5.13 -18.79 -24.01
C CYS A 90 5.70 -19.34 -22.68
N ARG A 91 5.11 -20.42 -22.14
CA ARG A 91 5.57 -21.01 -20.86
C ARG A 91 7.04 -21.43 -20.88
N LYS A 92 7.50 -22.05 -21.97
CA LYS A 92 8.89 -22.46 -22.13
C LYS A 92 9.85 -21.26 -22.12
N CYS A 93 9.39 -20.12 -22.62
CA CYS A 93 10.13 -18.86 -22.66
C CYS A 93 10.17 -18.20 -21.28
N ILE A 94 9.09 -18.30 -20.50
CA ILE A 94 9.00 -17.74 -19.13
C ILE A 94 9.90 -18.54 -18.19
N TRP A 95 9.76 -19.87 -18.20
CA TRP A 95 10.39 -20.74 -17.21
C TRP A 95 11.80 -21.23 -17.60
N GLU A 96 12.18 -21.06 -18.87
CA GLU A 96 13.50 -21.38 -19.40
C GLU A 96 13.98 -22.79 -18.99
N LYS A 97 15.10 -22.88 -18.27
CA LYS A 97 15.69 -24.15 -17.80
C LYS A 97 14.85 -24.87 -16.74
N ASP A 98 13.97 -24.14 -16.03
CA ASP A 98 13.15 -24.67 -14.94
C ASP A 98 11.79 -25.21 -15.47
N PHE A 99 11.57 -25.18 -16.79
CA PHE A 99 10.31 -25.57 -17.43
C PHE A 99 9.92 -27.03 -17.14
N GLU A 100 10.87 -27.97 -17.17
CA GLU A 100 10.57 -29.40 -16.95
C GLU A 100 10.18 -29.70 -15.51
N ASP A 101 10.76 -29.00 -14.53
CA ASP A 101 10.38 -29.15 -13.12
C ASP A 101 8.96 -28.65 -12.86
N ILE A 102 8.61 -27.49 -13.44
CA ILE A 102 7.25 -26.93 -13.40
C ILE A 102 6.26 -27.85 -14.11
N LYS A 103 6.66 -28.44 -15.23
CA LYS A 103 5.85 -29.38 -15.99
C LYS A 103 5.56 -30.64 -15.18
N LYS A 104 6.57 -31.20 -14.51
CA LYS A 104 6.44 -32.33 -13.58
C LYS A 104 5.51 -32.00 -12.41
N PHE A 105 5.67 -30.83 -11.80
CA PHE A 105 4.78 -30.36 -10.73
C PHE A 105 3.33 -30.27 -11.19
N ARG A 106 3.10 -29.67 -12.37
CA ARG A 106 1.74 -29.54 -12.91
C ARG A 106 1.13 -30.86 -13.32
N LEU A 107 1.94 -31.86 -13.71
CA LEU A 107 1.46 -33.22 -13.84
C LEU A 107 0.91 -33.74 -12.51
N TYR A 108 1.69 -33.64 -11.42
CA TYR A 108 1.20 -34.04 -10.09
C TYR A 108 -0.06 -33.29 -9.69
N ARG A 109 -0.11 -31.98 -9.93
CA ARG A 109 -1.29 -31.16 -9.63
C ARG A 109 -2.51 -31.64 -10.43
N SER A 110 -2.35 -31.85 -11.73
CA SER A 110 -3.41 -32.30 -12.61
C SER A 110 -3.93 -33.67 -12.18
N LEU A 111 -3.05 -34.64 -11.94
CA LEU A 111 -3.43 -36.00 -11.51
C LEU A 111 -4.22 -36.04 -10.20
N THR A 112 -4.10 -35.00 -9.36
CA THR A 112 -4.57 -35.04 -7.97
C THR A 112 -5.70 -34.08 -7.69
N ILE A 113 -5.82 -32.97 -8.43
CA ILE A 113 -6.83 -31.92 -8.21
C ILE A 113 -7.88 -31.87 -9.33
N ALA A 114 -7.53 -32.25 -10.57
CA ALA A 114 -8.51 -32.30 -11.63
C ALA A 114 -9.31 -33.62 -11.58
N HIS A 115 -10.55 -33.60 -12.06
CA HIS A 115 -11.35 -34.82 -12.15
C HIS A 115 -10.56 -35.89 -12.93
N PRO A 116 -10.57 -37.18 -12.53
CA PRO A 116 -9.77 -38.24 -13.17
C PRO A 116 -9.99 -38.43 -14.68
N LEU A 117 -10.97 -37.74 -15.27
CA LEU A 117 -11.37 -37.80 -16.67
C LEU A 117 -11.09 -36.48 -17.46
N GLU A 118 -10.77 -35.37 -16.78
CA GLU A 118 -10.57 -34.03 -17.38
C GLU A 118 -9.28 -33.38 -16.88
N THR A 119 -8.16 -34.07 -17.05
CA THR A 119 -6.82 -33.53 -16.76
C THR A 119 -6.24 -32.83 -17.99
N THR A 120 -5.42 -31.79 -17.77
CA THR A 120 -4.42 -31.40 -18.77
C THR A 120 -3.52 -32.61 -18.99
N ARG A 121 -3.61 -33.20 -20.18
CA ARG A 121 -2.97 -34.47 -20.54
C ARG A 121 -1.50 -34.23 -20.87
N TYR A 122 -0.64 -35.07 -20.30
CA TYR A 122 0.82 -35.02 -20.53
C TYR A 122 1.21 -36.33 -21.20
N GLU A 123 1.07 -36.35 -22.52
CA GLU A 123 1.17 -37.55 -23.36
C GLU A 123 2.53 -38.22 -23.21
N GLU A 124 3.59 -37.43 -23.13
CA GLU A 124 4.97 -37.90 -22.94
C GLU A 124 5.21 -38.70 -21.63
N TYR A 125 4.27 -38.64 -20.67
CA TYR A 125 4.32 -39.45 -19.44
C TYR A 125 3.30 -40.59 -19.42
N GLY A 126 2.59 -40.82 -20.53
CA GLY A 126 1.57 -41.86 -20.69
C GLY A 126 0.20 -41.49 -20.12
N PHE A 127 -0.10 -40.20 -19.97
CA PHE A 127 -1.38 -39.67 -19.52
C PHE A 127 -2.06 -38.91 -20.66
N ASP A 128 -2.55 -39.62 -21.67
CA ASP A 128 -3.15 -39.10 -22.92
C ASP A 128 -4.61 -39.59 -23.12
N ASP A 129 -5.14 -39.45 -24.33
CA ASP A 129 -6.47 -39.95 -24.74
C ASP A 129 -6.59 -41.48 -24.78
N SER A 130 -5.47 -42.20 -24.81
CA SER A 130 -5.46 -43.66 -24.80
C SER A 130 -5.82 -44.25 -23.43
N ASN A 131 -5.82 -43.42 -22.37
CA ASN A 131 -6.14 -43.83 -21.00
C ASN A 131 -5.26 -45.03 -20.56
N GLU A 132 -3.98 -45.02 -20.91
CA GLU A 132 -3.07 -46.10 -20.50
C GLU A 132 -2.72 -46.07 -19.00
N LYS A 133 -2.87 -44.91 -18.35
CA LYS A 133 -2.59 -44.72 -16.93
C LYS A 133 -3.61 -43.83 -16.25
N TRP A 134 -3.98 -44.18 -15.02
CA TRP A 134 -4.88 -43.38 -14.18
C TRP A 134 -4.34 -43.25 -12.77
N CYS A 135 -4.42 -42.04 -12.21
CA CYS A 135 -4.16 -41.81 -10.78
C CYS A 135 -5.37 -42.32 -10.00
N LEU A 136 -5.14 -43.32 -9.14
CA LEU A 136 -6.18 -43.89 -8.28
C LEU A 136 -6.33 -43.09 -6.98
N ASP A 137 -5.20 -42.71 -6.38
CA ASP A 137 -5.17 -42.09 -5.06
C ASP A 137 -3.85 -41.37 -4.79
N VAL A 138 -3.88 -40.45 -3.83
CA VAL A 138 -2.71 -39.86 -3.19
C VAL A 138 -2.84 -40.05 -1.70
N LYS A 139 -1.82 -40.64 -1.08
CA LYS A 139 -1.83 -40.89 0.35
C LYS A 139 -0.54 -40.46 1.01
N VAL A 140 -0.63 -40.09 2.29
CA VAL A 140 0.53 -39.90 3.17
C VAL A 140 1.29 -41.23 3.23
N ASN A 141 2.62 -41.17 3.10
CA ASN A 141 3.43 -42.37 3.20
C ASN A 141 3.38 -42.94 4.63
N GLY A 142 2.79 -44.13 4.75
CA GLY A 142 2.69 -44.85 6.02
C GLY A 142 3.88 -45.78 6.26
N LYS A 143 4.07 -46.18 7.53
CA LYS A 143 5.10 -47.15 7.92
C LYS A 143 5.02 -48.47 7.15
N VAL A 144 3.81 -48.91 6.78
CA VAL A 144 3.60 -50.18 6.05
C VAL A 144 4.10 -50.09 4.61
N ASP A 145 3.75 -49.03 3.88
CA ASP A 145 4.24 -48.84 2.51
C ASP A 145 5.77 -48.71 2.47
N SER A 146 6.35 -48.00 3.44
CA SER A 146 7.82 -47.85 3.58
C SER A 146 8.57 -49.16 3.86
N VAL A 147 7.91 -50.17 4.47
CA VAL A 147 8.51 -51.49 4.72
C VAL A 147 8.40 -52.39 3.49
N LEU A 148 7.26 -52.32 2.79
CA LEU A 148 6.99 -53.15 1.61
C LEU A 148 7.73 -52.67 0.35
N PHE A 149 7.99 -51.37 0.25
CA PHE A 149 8.58 -50.73 -0.92
C PHE A 149 9.76 -49.83 -0.48
N PRO A 150 11.00 -50.34 -0.47
CA PRO A 150 12.17 -49.61 0.00
C PRO A 150 12.39 -48.25 -0.67
N GLU A 151 11.99 -48.11 -1.95
CA GLU A 151 12.05 -46.88 -2.73
C GLU A 151 11.13 -45.76 -2.21
N LEU A 152 10.15 -46.10 -1.37
CA LEU A 152 9.21 -45.15 -0.77
C LEU A 152 9.64 -44.71 0.63
N ARG A 153 10.69 -45.28 1.22
CA ARG A 153 11.01 -45.13 2.66
C ARG A 153 11.13 -43.69 3.15
N ASN A 154 11.56 -42.78 2.27
CA ASN A 154 11.80 -41.38 2.62
C ASN A 154 10.79 -40.41 2.00
N SER A 155 9.78 -40.90 1.27
CA SER A 155 8.80 -40.01 0.62
C SER A 155 7.77 -39.50 1.62
N ASP A 156 7.26 -38.29 1.38
CA ASP A 156 6.20 -37.71 2.22
C ASP A 156 4.82 -38.22 1.78
N PHE A 157 4.62 -38.34 0.46
CA PHE A 157 3.41 -38.86 -0.15
C PHE A 157 3.71 -39.95 -1.20
N ILE A 158 2.65 -40.67 -1.56
CA ILE A 158 2.67 -41.69 -2.60
C ILE A 158 1.51 -41.43 -3.55
N ILE A 159 1.80 -41.30 -4.85
CA ILE A 159 0.79 -41.34 -5.91
C ILE A 159 0.63 -42.79 -6.35
N VAL A 160 -0.60 -43.29 -6.30
CA VAL A 160 -0.95 -44.65 -6.71
C VAL A 160 -1.50 -44.62 -8.14
N ILE A 161 -0.84 -45.33 -9.05
CA ILE A 161 -1.16 -45.34 -10.47
C ILE A 161 -1.57 -46.74 -10.89
N LYS A 162 -2.71 -46.84 -11.59
CA LYS A 162 -3.10 -48.03 -12.32
C LYS A 162 -2.66 -47.86 -13.77
N GLU A 163 -1.94 -48.84 -14.29
CA GLU A 163 -1.64 -48.93 -15.72
C GLU A 163 -2.55 -49.98 -16.35
N LYS A 164 -3.03 -49.70 -17.57
CA LYS A 164 -3.84 -50.63 -18.36
C LYS A 164 -3.08 -51.95 -18.51
N GLU A 165 -3.81 -53.07 -18.39
CA GLU A 165 -3.27 -54.44 -18.50
C GLU A 165 -2.24 -54.87 -17.42
N LYS A 166 -1.77 -53.96 -16.55
CA LYS A 166 -0.92 -54.34 -15.40
C LYS A 166 -1.77 -54.70 -14.19
N THR A 167 -1.50 -55.86 -13.60
CA THR A 167 -2.17 -56.31 -12.36
C THR A 167 -1.70 -55.53 -11.15
N LEU A 168 -0.39 -55.28 -11.04
CA LEU A 168 0.20 -54.52 -9.95
C LEU A 168 0.03 -53.00 -10.13
N LEU A 169 -0.25 -52.32 -9.02
CA LEU A 169 -0.30 -50.86 -8.97
C LEU A 169 1.11 -50.28 -8.91
N ALA A 170 1.38 -49.28 -9.76
CA ALA A 170 2.59 -48.48 -9.69
C ALA A 170 2.47 -47.47 -8.54
N ARG A 171 3.57 -47.25 -7.82
CA ARG A 171 3.66 -46.27 -6.74
C ARG A 171 4.77 -45.28 -7.08
N LYS A 172 4.44 -43.99 -7.07
CA LYS A 172 5.42 -42.93 -7.27
C LYS A 172 5.63 -42.17 -5.96
N PRO A 173 6.87 -42.08 -5.45
CA PRO A 173 7.17 -41.25 -4.29
C PRO A 173 7.04 -39.78 -4.67
N VAL A 174 6.52 -38.97 -3.75
CA VAL A 174 6.53 -37.51 -3.84
C VAL A 174 7.13 -36.95 -2.55
N TYR A 175 8.07 -36.02 -2.72
CA TYR A 175 8.79 -35.36 -1.64
C TYR A 175 8.35 -33.90 -1.58
N ILE A 176 7.79 -33.45 -0.45
CA ILE A 176 7.33 -32.07 -0.26
C ILE A 176 8.47 -31.09 -0.58
N CYS A 177 9.66 -31.34 -0.05
CA CYS A 177 10.78 -30.41 -0.22
C CYS A 177 11.24 -30.30 -1.69
N GLN A 178 11.38 -31.43 -2.38
CA GLN A 178 12.04 -31.50 -3.69
C GLN A 178 11.09 -31.38 -4.87
N ASP A 179 9.86 -31.87 -4.74
CA ASP A 179 8.88 -31.91 -5.85
C ASP A 179 7.84 -30.79 -5.75
N ILE A 180 7.65 -30.20 -4.57
CA ILE A 180 6.58 -29.23 -4.31
C ILE A 180 7.16 -27.87 -3.91
N ILE A 181 7.82 -27.77 -2.75
CA ILE A 181 8.33 -26.49 -2.22
C ILE A 181 9.43 -25.90 -3.10
N SER A 182 10.29 -26.73 -3.70
CA SER A 182 11.29 -26.29 -4.69
C SER A 182 10.67 -25.46 -5.82
N ILE A 183 9.44 -25.77 -6.22
CA ILE A 183 8.71 -25.07 -7.28
C ILE A 183 8.28 -23.68 -6.85
N ALA A 184 7.94 -23.48 -5.57
CA ALA A 184 7.69 -22.15 -5.02
C ALA A 184 8.94 -21.27 -5.09
N TYR A 185 10.11 -21.83 -4.76
CA TYR A 185 11.40 -21.13 -4.89
C TYR A 185 11.75 -20.82 -6.36
N ILE A 186 11.47 -21.73 -7.29
CA ILE A 186 11.60 -21.45 -8.73
C ILE A 186 10.69 -20.27 -9.11
N ALA A 187 9.41 -20.29 -8.70
CA ALA A 187 8.47 -19.22 -9.02
C ALA A 187 8.94 -17.85 -8.49
N LEU A 188 9.47 -17.80 -7.26
CA LEU A 188 10.03 -16.57 -6.68
C LEU A 188 11.27 -16.08 -7.41
N LYS A 189 12.19 -16.96 -7.78
CA LYS A 189 13.36 -16.61 -8.58
C LYS A 189 12.93 -15.95 -9.90
N HIS A 190 11.90 -16.50 -10.56
CA HIS A 190 11.35 -15.90 -11.78
C HIS A 190 10.60 -14.59 -11.52
N LEU A 191 9.93 -14.44 -10.37
CA LEU A 191 9.36 -13.16 -9.95
C LEU A 191 10.42 -12.09 -9.73
N GLU A 192 11.58 -12.45 -9.16
CA GLU A 192 12.74 -11.59 -9.01
C GLU A 192 13.30 -11.18 -10.40
N MET A 193 13.53 -12.14 -11.30
CA MET A 193 13.98 -11.84 -12.66
C MET A 193 12.99 -10.95 -13.43
N PHE A 194 11.69 -11.15 -13.23
CA PHE A 194 10.65 -10.25 -13.74
C PHE A 194 10.80 -8.85 -13.17
N THR A 195 10.95 -8.74 -11.85
CA THR A 195 11.08 -7.48 -11.12
C THR A 195 12.28 -6.69 -11.61
N ASP A 196 13.42 -7.33 -11.85
CA ASP A 196 14.62 -6.66 -12.35
C ASP A 196 14.40 -6.07 -13.75
N LYS A 197 13.69 -6.78 -14.64
CA LYS A 197 13.33 -6.28 -15.97
C LYS A 197 12.36 -5.10 -15.90
N ILE A 198 11.39 -5.15 -14.98
CA ILE A 198 10.46 -4.04 -14.75
C ILE A 198 11.21 -2.84 -14.15
N ASN A 199 12.12 -3.06 -13.21
CA ASN A 199 12.90 -2.00 -12.59
C ASN A 199 13.73 -1.24 -13.63
N LEU A 200 14.40 -1.96 -14.55
CA LEU A 200 15.12 -1.32 -15.66
C LEU A 200 14.19 -0.45 -16.53
N ARG A 201 12.96 -0.89 -16.81
CA ARG A 201 11.97 -0.08 -17.54
C ARG A 201 11.57 1.16 -16.74
N LEU A 202 11.33 1.00 -15.44
CA LEU A 202 10.95 2.06 -14.52
C LEU A 202 12.06 3.12 -14.39
N GLU A 203 13.31 2.70 -14.17
CA GLU A 203 14.48 3.59 -14.10
C GLU A 203 14.64 4.41 -15.37
N ASN A 204 14.44 3.79 -16.55
CA ASN A 204 14.46 4.50 -17.82
C ASN A 204 13.35 5.57 -17.91
N TYR A 205 12.17 5.30 -17.36
CA TYR A 205 11.07 6.25 -17.33
C TYR A 205 11.35 7.41 -16.37
N ILE A 206 11.82 7.10 -15.16
CA ILE A 206 12.24 8.09 -14.14
C ILE A 206 13.35 8.98 -14.70
N HIS A 207 14.36 8.40 -15.36
CA HIS A 207 15.47 9.15 -15.94
C HIS A 207 14.99 10.16 -16.99
N LYS A 208 14.03 9.76 -17.86
CA LYS A 208 13.41 10.68 -18.83
C LYS A 208 12.68 11.83 -18.15
N LEU A 209 11.88 11.54 -17.12
CA LEU A 209 11.14 12.57 -16.37
C LEU A 209 12.06 13.52 -15.62
N LYS A 210 13.16 13.01 -15.04
CA LYS A 210 14.16 13.79 -14.33
C LYS A 210 14.92 14.75 -15.25
N ASN A 211 15.21 14.31 -16.47
CA ASN A 211 15.88 15.14 -17.48
C ASN A 211 14.93 16.09 -18.21
N THR A 212 13.61 15.96 -18.01
CA THR A 212 12.61 16.87 -18.55
C THR A 212 12.35 17.95 -17.50
N PRO A 213 12.69 19.23 -17.77
CA PRO A 213 12.40 20.30 -16.83
C PRO A 213 10.90 20.39 -16.54
N ILE A 214 10.54 20.63 -15.28
CA ILE A 214 9.17 20.96 -14.90
C ILE A 214 8.76 22.27 -15.54
N ASP A 215 7.56 22.30 -16.13
CA ASP A 215 7.01 23.49 -16.78
C ASP A 215 6.40 24.44 -15.74
N VAL A 216 7.26 25.07 -14.94
CA VAL A 216 6.87 26.00 -13.88
C VAL A 216 7.80 27.21 -13.87
N ASP A 217 7.27 28.40 -14.12
CA ASP A 217 8.04 29.64 -14.08
C ASP A 217 8.03 30.23 -12.67
N LYS A 218 9.22 30.27 -12.03
CA LYS A 218 9.42 30.86 -10.70
C LYS A 218 9.15 32.37 -10.64
N ASN A 219 9.09 33.05 -11.78
CA ASN A 219 8.81 34.48 -11.85
C ASN A 219 7.31 34.78 -11.98
N THR A 220 6.46 33.76 -12.12
CA THR A 220 5.00 33.93 -12.11
C THR A 220 4.48 34.13 -10.69
N ASP A 221 3.23 34.60 -10.59
CA ASP A 221 2.55 34.67 -9.31
C ASP A 221 2.39 33.26 -8.70
N ILE A 222 2.32 33.20 -7.37
CA ILE A 222 2.31 31.92 -6.64
C ILE A 222 1.12 31.02 -7.01
N THR A 223 0.00 31.59 -7.49
CA THR A 223 -1.14 30.80 -7.98
C THR A 223 -0.75 30.04 -9.24
N SER A 224 -0.23 30.77 -10.23
CA SER A 224 0.19 30.19 -11.50
C SER A 224 1.31 29.17 -11.27
N TYR A 225 2.24 29.47 -10.35
CA TYR A 225 3.29 28.55 -9.94
C TYR A 225 2.73 27.22 -9.39
N ILE A 226 1.84 27.26 -8.39
CA ILE A 226 1.30 26.04 -7.77
C ILE A 226 0.40 25.26 -8.75
N LEU A 227 -0.38 25.95 -9.59
CA LEU A 227 -1.21 25.29 -10.60
C LEU A 227 -0.35 24.60 -11.68
N GLY A 228 0.76 25.22 -12.10
CA GLY A 228 1.76 24.60 -12.97
C GLY A 228 2.39 23.38 -12.32
N LEU A 229 2.85 23.54 -11.07
CA LEU A 229 3.46 22.45 -10.30
C LEU A 229 2.50 21.27 -10.11
N SER A 230 1.21 21.52 -9.86
CA SER A 230 0.20 20.46 -9.72
C SER A 230 0.10 19.60 -10.99
N LYS A 231 0.18 20.20 -12.19
CA LYS A 231 0.20 19.45 -13.45
C LYS A 231 1.46 18.57 -13.57
N GLU A 232 2.59 19.06 -13.08
CA GLU A 232 3.86 18.31 -13.09
C GLU A 232 3.87 17.18 -12.05
N VAL A 233 3.18 17.36 -10.91
CA VAL A 233 2.91 16.32 -9.91
C VAL A 233 2.03 15.23 -10.49
N ILE A 234 0.93 15.55 -11.19
CA ILE A 234 0.09 14.53 -11.85
C ILE A 234 0.92 13.62 -12.78
N LYS A 235 1.97 14.15 -13.41
CA LYS A 235 2.84 13.36 -14.31
C LYS A 235 3.86 12.49 -13.57
N ARG A 236 4.33 12.91 -12.39
CA ARG A 236 5.49 12.32 -11.69
C ARG A 236 5.12 11.59 -10.40
N TYR A 237 4.05 12.02 -9.74
CA TYR A 237 3.49 11.49 -8.51
C TYR A 237 1.96 11.56 -8.53
N PRO A 238 1.29 10.83 -9.45
CA PRO A 238 -0.16 10.81 -9.55
C PRO A 238 -0.88 10.53 -8.23
N SER A 239 -0.31 9.72 -7.34
CA SER A 239 -0.94 9.39 -6.05
C SER A 239 -1.09 10.58 -5.09
N GLU A 240 -0.30 11.64 -5.27
CA GLU A 240 -0.34 12.85 -4.42
C GLU A 240 -1.55 13.75 -4.73
N ILE A 241 -2.35 13.41 -5.75
CA ILE A 241 -3.51 14.20 -6.17
C ILE A 241 -4.72 13.28 -6.27
N ILE A 242 -5.68 13.50 -5.35
CA ILE A 242 -6.93 12.76 -5.34
C ILE A 242 -7.95 13.50 -6.20
N VAL A 243 -8.49 12.84 -7.23
CA VAL A 243 -9.58 13.39 -8.05
C VAL A 243 -10.93 12.99 -7.45
N LYS A 244 -11.64 13.97 -6.87
CA LYS A 244 -13.03 13.81 -6.39
C LYS A 244 -14.01 14.16 -7.52
N LYS A 245 -14.89 13.22 -7.86
CA LYS A 245 -16.04 13.47 -8.73
C LYS A 245 -17.24 13.87 -7.88
N TYR A 246 -17.79 15.05 -8.12
CA TYR A 246 -19.00 15.53 -7.48
C TYR A 246 -20.23 15.06 -8.25
N ASP A 247 -21.39 14.98 -7.59
CA ASP A 247 -22.67 14.53 -8.17
C ASP A 247 -23.12 15.37 -9.37
N ASN A 248 -22.66 16.62 -9.47
CA ASN A 248 -22.90 17.51 -10.60
C ASN A 248 -21.96 17.27 -11.80
N GLY A 249 -21.15 16.20 -11.77
CA GLY A 249 -20.18 15.86 -12.81
C GLY A 249 -18.91 16.70 -12.80
N LYS A 250 -18.74 17.65 -11.88
CA LYS A 250 -17.48 18.40 -11.73
C LYS A 250 -16.42 17.52 -11.07
N GLU A 251 -15.17 17.70 -11.49
CA GLU A 251 -14.00 17.12 -10.84
C GLU A 251 -13.33 18.17 -9.96
N GLY A 252 -13.14 17.84 -8.69
CA GLY A 252 -12.23 18.54 -7.78
C GLY A 252 -10.95 17.74 -7.64
N TYR A 253 -9.85 18.43 -7.45
CA TYR A 253 -8.59 17.81 -7.06
C TYR A 253 -8.41 18.10 -5.57
N VAL A 254 -7.86 17.17 -4.80
CA VAL A 254 -7.51 17.36 -3.39
C VAL A 254 -6.03 17.00 -3.25
N SER A 255 -5.23 17.94 -2.77
CA SER A 255 -3.80 17.77 -2.52
C SER A 255 -3.27 18.86 -1.59
N ASP A 256 -2.16 18.58 -0.92
CA ASP A 256 -1.47 19.56 -0.05
C ASP A 256 -1.07 20.83 -0.81
N LEU A 257 -0.78 20.73 -2.12
CA LEU A 257 -0.52 21.90 -2.96
C LEU A 257 -1.73 22.84 -3.05
N GLN A 258 -2.95 22.30 -3.09
CA GLN A 258 -4.16 23.14 -3.08
C GLN A 258 -4.40 23.79 -1.74
N ASP A 259 -4.15 23.07 -0.64
CA ASP A 259 -4.29 23.63 0.69
C ASP A 259 -3.22 24.69 0.99
N ALA A 260 -1.99 24.49 0.48
CA ALA A 260 -0.95 25.51 0.46
C ALA A 260 -1.38 26.76 -0.33
N LEU A 261 -1.96 26.58 -1.52
CA LEU A 261 -2.47 27.69 -2.33
C LEU A 261 -3.56 28.48 -1.61
N PHE A 262 -4.50 27.78 -0.97
CA PHE A 262 -5.55 28.41 -0.17
C PHE A 262 -4.94 29.29 0.93
N ARG A 263 -3.99 28.76 1.70
CA ARG A 263 -3.32 29.49 2.79
C ARG A 263 -2.53 30.69 2.28
N LEU A 264 -1.76 30.53 1.20
CA LEU A 264 -0.96 31.61 0.63
C LEU A 264 -1.81 32.77 0.08
N LYS A 265 -3.02 32.48 -0.40
CA LYS A 265 -3.99 33.48 -0.86
C LYS A 265 -4.76 34.15 0.27
N TYR A 266 -4.88 33.48 1.41
CA TYR A 266 -5.67 33.98 2.53
C TYR A 266 -5.07 35.26 3.10
N THR A 267 -5.89 36.24 3.46
CA THR A 267 -5.46 37.49 4.10
C THR A 267 -6.35 37.79 5.29
N PHE A 268 -5.75 38.14 6.42
CA PHE A 268 -6.49 38.62 7.58
C PHE A 268 -6.76 40.12 7.43
N ASP A 269 -7.96 40.55 7.80
CA ASP A 269 -8.32 41.98 7.86
C ASP A 269 -7.61 42.71 9.02
N ASP A 270 -7.19 41.97 10.04
CA ASP A 270 -6.43 42.50 11.17
C ASP A 270 -4.94 42.57 10.84
N ASP A 271 -4.37 43.78 10.87
CA ASP A 271 -2.98 44.06 10.48
C ASP A 271 -1.96 43.30 11.34
N MET A 272 -2.22 43.11 12.63
CA MET A 272 -1.31 42.42 13.54
C MET A 272 -1.29 40.92 13.23
N ARG A 273 -2.46 40.30 13.07
CA ARG A 273 -2.59 38.89 12.68
C ARG A 273 -2.03 38.63 11.30
N GLU A 274 -2.26 39.52 10.34
CA GLU A 274 -1.68 39.39 9.00
C GLU A 274 -0.16 39.49 9.06
N LYS A 275 0.40 40.35 9.90
CA LYS A 275 1.86 40.44 10.09
C LYS A 275 2.46 39.13 10.59
N ASP A 276 1.85 38.51 11.60
CA ASP A 276 2.32 37.22 12.12
C ASP A 276 2.13 36.12 11.07
N TYR A 277 0.95 36.06 10.44
CA TYR A 277 0.63 35.08 9.42
C TYR A 277 1.57 35.12 8.19
N ARG A 278 2.16 36.28 7.86
CA ARG A 278 3.17 36.39 6.79
C ARG A 278 4.40 35.52 7.03
N ILE A 279 4.81 35.29 8.29
CA ILE A 279 5.92 34.39 8.63
C ILE A 279 5.57 32.97 8.19
N TYR A 280 4.37 32.52 8.56
CA TYR A 280 3.88 31.19 8.20
C TYR A 280 3.70 31.02 6.68
N LYS A 281 3.18 32.05 5.99
CA LYS A 281 3.12 32.06 4.51
C LYS A 281 4.50 31.88 3.86
N GLN A 282 5.53 32.55 4.38
CA GLN A 282 6.88 32.47 3.83
C GLN A 282 7.44 31.05 3.96
N ASP A 283 7.21 30.39 5.09
CA ASP A 283 7.63 29.00 5.29
C ASP A 283 6.86 28.04 4.38
N ILE A 284 5.54 28.23 4.19
CA ILE A 284 4.74 27.46 3.22
C ILE A 284 5.31 27.65 1.81
N GLN A 285 5.61 28.88 1.41
CA GLN A 285 6.19 29.16 0.09
C GLN A 285 7.55 28.47 -0.10
N ASN A 286 8.42 28.50 0.91
CA ASN A 286 9.70 27.80 0.89
C ASN A 286 9.52 26.27 0.80
N ALA A 287 8.57 25.71 1.54
CA ALA A 287 8.23 24.29 1.46
C ALA A 287 7.74 23.90 0.07
N VAL A 288 6.87 24.69 -0.55
CA VAL A 288 6.40 24.49 -1.93
C VAL A 288 7.56 24.54 -2.94
N LEU A 289 8.52 25.45 -2.76
CA LEU A 289 9.70 25.54 -3.63
C LEU A 289 10.63 24.32 -3.48
N ASN A 290 10.77 23.78 -2.27
CA ASN A 290 11.54 22.56 -2.03
C ASN A 290 10.82 21.32 -2.55
N TYR A 291 9.49 21.24 -2.37
CA TYR A 291 8.63 20.23 -2.97
C TYR A 291 8.83 20.19 -4.50
N ALA A 292 8.83 21.35 -5.17
CA ALA A 292 9.06 21.44 -6.61
C ALA A 292 10.44 20.89 -7.04
N LYS A 293 11.50 21.13 -6.25
CA LYS A 293 12.83 20.57 -6.52
C LYS A 293 12.83 19.04 -6.43
N SER A 294 12.19 18.47 -5.41
CA SER A 294 12.13 17.00 -5.27
C SER A 294 11.22 16.37 -6.34
N VAL A 295 10.17 17.07 -6.79
CA VAL A 295 9.38 16.67 -7.97
C VAL A 295 10.24 16.61 -9.22
N GLN A 296 11.04 17.65 -9.51
CA GLN A 296 11.97 17.66 -10.64
C GLN A 296 12.97 16.50 -10.57
N ASN A 297 13.50 16.22 -9.37
CA ASN A 297 14.54 15.23 -9.16
C ASN A 297 14.01 13.80 -9.07
N MET A 298 12.68 13.60 -9.05
CA MET A 298 12.03 12.32 -8.81
C MET A 298 12.37 11.71 -7.44
N THR A 299 12.45 12.55 -6.40
CA THR A 299 12.90 12.21 -5.02
C THR A 299 11.87 12.58 -3.94
N LEU A 300 10.61 12.88 -4.31
CA LEU A 300 9.60 13.42 -3.38
C LEU A 300 9.43 12.62 -2.07
N TYR A 301 9.30 11.30 -2.17
CA TYR A 301 9.14 10.40 -1.02
C TYR A 301 10.47 10.13 -0.29
N GLU A 302 11.57 10.04 -1.02
CA GLU A 302 12.92 9.80 -0.47
C GLU A 302 13.36 10.98 0.42
N ASP A 303 13.11 12.20 -0.05
CA ASP A 303 13.38 13.44 0.67
C ASP A 303 12.30 13.75 1.72
N ARG A 304 11.17 13.01 1.71
CA ARG A 304 9.97 13.26 2.52
C ARG A 304 9.41 14.68 2.37
N MET A 305 9.51 15.25 1.16
CA MET A 305 9.04 16.63 0.93
C MET A 305 7.52 16.75 0.99
N ASN A 306 6.79 15.70 0.63
CA ASN A 306 5.35 15.63 0.80
C ASN A 306 4.96 15.66 2.27
N GLU A 307 5.57 14.81 3.11
CA GLU A 307 5.35 14.80 4.56
C GLU A 307 5.68 16.16 5.19
N ARG A 308 6.79 16.80 4.79
CA ARG A 308 7.16 18.13 5.31
C ARG A 308 6.16 19.21 4.93
N LEU A 309 5.66 19.21 3.70
CA LEU A 309 4.61 20.16 3.30
C LEU A 309 3.33 19.87 4.09
N HIS A 310 2.92 18.60 4.18
CA HIS A 310 1.74 18.18 4.93
C HIS A 310 1.80 18.63 6.39
N ASN A 311 2.88 18.30 7.10
CA ASN A 311 3.07 18.65 8.51
C ASN A 311 3.16 20.17 8.73
N LEU A 312 3.65 20.91 7.74
CA LEU A 312 3.64 22.37 7.81
C LEU A 312 2.21 22.92 7.68
N LEU A 313 1.37 22.34 6.83
CA LEU A 313 -0.03 22.74 6.65
C LEU A 313 -0.89 22.26 7.82
N TYR A 314 -0.61 21.08 8.36
CA TYR A 314 -1.33 20.44 9.46
C TYR A 314 -0.36 20.10 10.59
N PRO A 315 0.14 21.09 11.34
CA PRO A 315 1.06 20.84 12.44
C PRO A 315 0.41 19.92 13.48
N ASP A 316 1.21 19.04 14.07
CA ASP A 316 0.77 18.24 15.21
C ASP A 316 0.54 19.12 16.46
N ASN A 317 -0.05 18.51 17.49
CA ASN A 317 -0.38 19.13 18.75
C ASN A 317 0.65 18.84 19.86
N THR A 318 1.88 18.44 19.52
CA THR A 318 2.88 17.93 20.48
C THR A 318 3.16 18.92 21.61
N PHE A 319 3.40 20.20 21.29
CA PHE A 319 3.64 21.23 22.30
C PHE A 319 2.46 21.39 23.26
N LEU A 320 1.23 21.39 22.74
CA LEU A 320 0.03 21.53 23.57
C LEU A 320 -0.19 20.30 24.46
N LEU A 321 0.14 19.09 24.00
CA LEU A 321 0.06 17.89 24.85
C LEU A 321 0.99 17.97 26.06
N HIS A 322 2.14 18.63 25.93
CA HIS A 322 3.09 18.78 27.02
C HIS A 322 2.72 19.90 28.01
N THR A 323 1.91 20.87 27.57
CA THR A 323 1.60 22.08 28.35
C THR A 323 0.16 22.12 28.87
N SER A 324 -0.74 21.36 28.24
CA SER A 324 -2.17 21.37 28.54
C SER A 324 -2.54 20.39 29.65
N SER A 325 -3.54 20.79 30.45
CA SER A 325 -4.22 19.89 31.39
C SER A 325 -5.41 19.16 30.77
N ASN A 326 -5.68 19.35 29.47
CA ASN A 326 -6.83 18.79 28.77
C ASN A 326 -6.52 17.39 28.22
N ASP A 327 -7.16 16.36 28.81
CA ASP A 327 -6.99 14.95 28.43
C ASP A 327 -7.64 14.60 27.08
N GLN A 328 -8.41 15.51 26.49
CA GLN A 328 -9.11 15.32 25.20
C GLN A 328 -8.44 16.06 24.04
N LEU A 329 -7.23 16.59 24.23
CA LEU A 329 -6.58 17.44 23.23
C LEU A 329 -6.27 16.70 21.92
N ASP A 330 -5.83 15.44 21.98
CA ASP A 330 -5.65 14.59 20.79
C ASP A 330 -6.95 14.38 20.03
N TYR A 331 -8.03 14.13 20.77
CA TYR A 331 -9.34 13.95 20.17
C TYR A 331 -9.79 15.26 19.51
N ALA A 332 -9.66 16.40 20.20
CA ALA A 332 -10.01 17.71 19.67
C ALA A 332 -9.22 18.02 18.39
N HIS A 333 -7.89 17.82 18.40
CA HIS A 333 -7.02 18.02 17.25
C HIS A 333 -7.49 17.22 16.03
N GLN A 334 -7.71 15.91 16.20
CA GLN A 334 -8.18 15.04 15.12
C GLN A 334 -9.51 15.51 14.53
N LYS A 335 -10.46 15.95 15.37
CA LYS A 335 -11.78 16.39 14.93
C LYS A 335 -11.77 17.75 14.26
N ILE A 336 -10.98 18.69 14.76
CA ILE A 336 -10.85 20.03 14.15
C ILE A 336 -10.31 19.90 12.73
N ILE A 337 -9.21 19.16 12.54
CA ILE A 337 -8.62 18.96 11.20
C ILE A 337 -9.61 18.22 10.29
N ALA A 338 -10.15 17.09 10.73
CA ALA A 338 -11.00 16.25 9.89
C ALA A 338 -12.31 16.93 9.46
N TYR A 339 -12.91 17.75 10.33
CA TYR A 339 -14.25 18.29 10.11
C TYR A 339 -14.26 19.73 9.57
N LEU A 340 -13.23 20.52 9.84
CA LEU A 340 -13.22 21.92 9.43
C LEU A 340 -12.40 22.18 8.15
N ALA A 341 -11.34 21.41 7.87
CA ALA A 341 -10.37 21.73 6.81
C ALA A 341 -10.96 21.88 5.39
N HIS A 342 -12.10 21.24 5.12
CA HIS A 342 -12.72 21.21 3.80
C HIS A 342 -14.16 21.74 3.76
N SER A 343 -14.65 22.35 4.85
CA SER A 343 -15.99 22.96 4.91
C SER A 343 -15.93 24.45 4.58
N ASN A 344 -16.65 24.87 3.54
CA ASN A 344 -16.87 26.30 3.27
C ASN A 344 -18.13 26.84 3.95
N GLU A 345 -18.77 26.03 4.80
CA GLU A 345 -19.90 26.49 5.60
C GLU A 345 -19.42 27.36 6.77
N ARG A 346 -20.39 27.94 7.47
CA ARG A 346 -20.17 28.64 8.72
C ARG A 346 -21.05 27.98 9.77
N SER A 347 -20.44 27.13 10.57
CA SER A 347 -21.12 26.27 11.54
C SER A 347 -21.12 26.86 12.96
N VAL A 348 -20.47 28.01 13.17
CA VAL A 348 -20.20 28.59 14.49
C VAL A 348 -21.44 28.92 15.28
N GLU A 349 -22.43 29.60 14.69
CA GLU A 349 -23.63 30.03 15.41
C GLU A 349 -24.40 28.80 15.89
N LYS A 350 -24.62 27.82 15.01
CA LYS A 350 -25.31 26.58 15.35
C LYS A 350 -24.57 25.76 16.39
N ALA A 351 -23.24 25.70 16.29
CA ALA A 351 -22.38 25.02 17.25
C ALA A 351 -22.50 25.65 18.65
N LYS A 352 -22.48 26.98 18.74
CA LYS A 352 -22.64 27.72 20.00
C LYS A 352 -24.03 27.51 20.59
N ASP A 353 -25.08 27.68 19.80
CA ASP A 353 -26.48 27.48 20.23
C ASP A 353 -26.69 26.06 20.79
N LYS A 354 -26.16 25.04 20.10
CA LYS A 354 -26.23 23.65 20.56
C LYS A 354 -25.42 23.40 21.82
N LEU A 355 -24.22 23.96 21.92
CA LEU A 355 -23.38 23.83 23.11
C LEU A 355 -24.04 24.45 24.34
N GLU A 356 -24.72 25.59 24.18
CA GLU A 356 -25.50 26.25 25.23
C GLU A 356 -26.73 25.42 25.65
N GLN A 357 -27.42 24.78 24.69
CA GLN A 357 -28.63 24.01 24.94
C GLN A 357 -28.37 22.61 25.50
N LEU A 358 -27.36 21.92 24.99
CA LEU A 358 -27.13 20.49 25.23
C LEU A 358 -25.94 20.21 26.17
N THR A 359 -25.10 21.20 26.47
CA THR A 359 -23.78 21.03 27.10
C THR A 359 -22.82 20.19 26.27
N TYR A 360 -21.54 20.15 26.66
CA TYR A 360 -20.52 19.37 25.93
C TYR A 360 -20.88 17.87 25.86
N ASP A 361 -21.25 17.27 26.98
CA ASP A 361 -21.58 15.85 27.06
C ASP A 361 -22.83 15.52 26.24
N GLY A 362 -23.84 16.40 26.25
CA GLY A 362 -25.03 16.22 25.40
C GLY A 362 -24.72 16.36 23.92
N CYS A 363 -23.81 17.25 23.52
CA CYS A 363 -23.34 17.34 22.13
C CYS A 363 -22.49 16.13 21.70
N LYS A 364 -21.79 15.50 22.64
CA LYS A 364 -20.95 14.30 22.42
C LYS A 364 -21.79 13.03 22.27
N GLU A 365 -22.82 12.88 23.10
CA GLU A 365 -23.62 11.65 23.18
C GLU A 365 -24.79 11.62 22.19
N CYS A 366 -25.36 12.78 21.87
CA CYS A 366 -26.39 12.87 20.85
C CYS A 366 -25.74 13.13 19.49
N CYS A 367 -26.08 12.33 18.47
CA CYS A 367 -25.77 12.59 17.06
C CYS A 367 -26.49 13.85 16.51
N SER A 368 -26.65 14.88 17.34
CA SER A 368 -27.36 16.12 17.09
C SER A 368 -26.48 17.19 16.46
N CYS A 369 -25.16 17.02 16.48
CA CYS A 369 -24.21 17.91 15.80
C CYS A 369 -23.84 17.35 14.43
N THR A 370 -23.73 18.21 13.41
CA THR A 370 -23.00 17.85 12.19
C THR A 370 -21.51 17.71 12.52
N ASN A 371 -20.74 17.13 11.60
CA ASN A 371 -19.29 17.02 11.76
C ASN A 371 -18.67 18.40 11.96
N GLU A 372 -19.06 19.36 11.12
CA GLU A 372 -18.56 20.73 11.13
C GLU A 372 -18.88 21.43 12.46
N GLU A 373 -20.12 21.34 12.92
CA GLU A 373 -20.54 21.88 14.23
C GLU A 373 -19.72 21.26 15.38
N TRP A 374 -19.48 19.95 15.33
CA TRP A 374 -18.65 19.27 16.34
C TRP A 374 -17.19 19.72 16.30
N GLY A 375 -16.63 19.91 15.09
CA GLY A 375 -15.28 20.46 14.92
C GLY A 375 -15.16 21.86 15.52
N VAL A 376 -16.17 22.72 15.35
CA VAL A 376 -16.21 24.04 15.99
C VAL A 376 -16.27 23.92 17.51
N ILE A 377 -17.10 23.04 18.06
CA ILE A 377 -17.20 22.81 19.51
C ILE A 377 -15.83 22.40 20.07
N GLN A 378 -15.12 21.48 19.40
CA GLN A 378 -13.78 21.08 19.83
C GLN A 378 -12.81 22.28 19.84
N LEU A 379 -12.85 23.14 18.82
CA LEU A 379 -12.01 24.34 18.78
C LEU A 379 -12.36 25.33 19.91
N ILE A 380 -13.65 25.52 20.21
CA ILE A 380 -14.10 26.36 21.33
C ILE A 380 -13.54 25.86 22.66
N CYS A 381 -13.47 24.54 22.86
CA CYS A 381 -12.97 23.93 24.09
C CYS A 381 -11.47 24.16 24.31
N ILE A 382 -10.67 24.23 23.25
CA ILE A 382 -9.20 24.37 23.35
C ILE A 382 -8.69 25.78 23.02
N GLN A 383 -9.56 26.70 22.59
CA GLN A 383 -9.16 28.02 22.09
C GLN A 383 -8.26 28.81 23.06
N PHE A 384 -8.48 28.68 24.37
CA PHE A 384 -7.74 29.45 25.38
C PHE A 384 -6.26 29.08 25.43
N GLU A 385 -5.92 27.85 25.05
CA GLU A 385 -4.55 27.35 24.97
C GLU A 385 -3.82 27.88 23.72
N LEU A 386 -4.58 28.31 22.71
CA LEU A 386 -4.07 28.81 21.43
C LEU A 386 -3.84 30.33 21.43
N ILE A 387 -4.59 31.08 22.25
CA ILE A 387 -4.54 32.55 22.33
C ILE A 387 -3.11 33.11 22.45
N PRO A 388 -2.19 32.52 23.25
CA PRO A 388 -0.81 33.04 23.35
C PRO A 388 -0.04 33.01 22.03
N PHE A 389 -0.42 32.14 21.09
CA PHE A 389 0.32 31.88 19.85
C PHE A 389 -0.35 32.52 18.64
N PHE A 390 -1.67 32.42 18.55
CA PHE A 390 -2.45 33.08 17.49
C PHE A 390 -3.93 33.17 17.88
N SER A 391 -4.50 34.37 17.83
CA SER A 391 -5.91 34.58 18.18
C SER A 391 -6.86 33.96 17.15
N ILE A 392 -7.95 33.33 17.62
CA ILE A 392 -9.00 32.73 16.79
C ILE A 392 -10.20 33.68 16.70
N ASN A 393 -10.56 34.07 15.48
CA ASN A 393 -11.79 34.77 15.13
C ASN A 393 -12.84 33.73 14.70
N PHE A 394 -13.97 33.71 15.42
CA PHE A 394 -15.10 32.81 15.16
C PHE A 394 -16.13 33.37 14.16
N ASP A 395 -15.93 34.56 13.59
CA ASP A 395 -16.81 35.20 12.61
C ASP A 395 -16.42 34.86 11.15
N VAL A 396 -16.04 33.61 10.89
CA VAL A 396 -15.50 33.15 9.60
C VAL A 396 -16.04 31.76 9.23
N THR A 397 -15.73 31.28 8.03
CA THR A 397 -16.05 29.90 7.60
C THR A 397 -15.27 28.84 8.39
N ASP A 398 -15.77 27.62 8.39
CA ASP A 398 -15.17 26.48 9.06
C ASP A 398 -13.73 26.23 8.58
N LYS A 399 -13.50 26.31 7.26
CA LYS A 399 -12.17 26.19 6.67
C LYS A 399 -11.20 27.28 7.15
N GLU A 400 -11.68 28.50 7.34
CA GLU A 400 -10.88 29.60 7.89
C GLU A 400 -10.57 29.37 9.37
N LEU A 401 -11.49 28.79 10.15
CA LEU A 401 -11.19 28.37 11.53
C LEU A 401 -10.08 27.33 11.58
N CYS A 402 -10.12 26.33 10.69
CA CYS A 402 -9.06 25.33 10.59
C CYS A 402 -7.70 25.96 10.26
N LEU A 403 -7.67 26.93 9.34
CA LEU A 403 -6.45 27.68 9.00
C LEU A 403 -5.90 28.43 10.21
N GLN A 404 -6.76 29.12 10.96
CA GLN A 404 -6.37 29.85 12.17
C GLN A 404 -5.85 28.91 13.25
N TYR A 405 -6.51 27.78 13.45
CA TYR A 405 -6.07 26.71 14.35
C TYR A 405 -4.68 26.19 13.98
N CYS A 406 -4.46 25.82 12.71
CA CYS A 406 -3.16 25.35 12.24
C CYS A 406 -2.08 26.43 12.37
N THR A 407 -2.43 27.70 12.16
CA THR A 407 -1.51 28.83 12.35
C THR A 407 -1.09 28.94 13.82
N ALA A 408 -2.04 28.81 14.75
CA ALA A 408 -1.75 28.79 16.18
C ALA A 408 -0.80 27.64 16.56
N LEU A 409 -1.07 26.43 16.08
CA LEU A 409 -0.19 25.26 16.32
C LEU A 409 1.20 25.44 15.73
N TYR A 410 1.31 25.99 14.52
CA TYR A 410 2.62 26.29 13.91
C TYR A 410 3.46 27.19 14.82
N PHE A 411 2.88 28.26 15.37
CA PHE A 411 3.59 29.14 16.29
C PHE A 411 3.86 28.51 17.65
N ALA A 412 2.96 27.66 18.14
CA ALA A 412 3.16 26.90 19.38
C ALA A 412 4.38 25.96 19.28
N ASN A 413 4.47 25.17 18.21
CA ASN A 413 5.58 24.25 17.99
C ASN A 413 6.90 24.98 17.74
N LYS A 414 6.86 26.14 17.05
CA LYS A 414 8.05 26.96 16.86
C LYS A 414 8.58 27.56 18.17
N TYR A 415 7.68 27.91 19.08
CA TYR A 415 8.05 28.38 20.41
C TYR A 415 8.73 27.27 21.24
N GLU A 416 8.32 26.01 21.08
CA GLU A 416 8.99 24.85 21.67
C GLU A 416 10.44 24.72 21.19
N ASP A 417 10.65 24.78 19.87
CA ASP A 417 11.98 24.67 19.26
C ASP A 417 12.93 25.78 19.77
N GLU A 418 12.41 26.99 19.97
CA GLU A 418 13.16 28.13 20.51
C GLU A 418 13.49 27.96 22.01
N LEU A 419 12.63 27.30 22.78
CA LEU A 419 12.92 26.98 24.19
C LEU A 419 13.95 25.85 24.33
N ASP A 420 13.88 24.83 23.49
CA ASP A 420 14.81 23.70 23.53
C ASP A 420 16.21 24.09 23.03
N THR A 421 16.32 24.99 22.05
CA THR A 421 17.61 25.51 21.56
C THR A 421 18.29 26.47 22.54
N ASN A 422 17.55 27.08 23.48
CA ASN A 422 18.08 28.00 24.49
C ASN A 422 18.25 27.36 25.88
N ASN A 423 18.21 26.03 25.99
CA ASN A 423 18.38 25.32 27.27
C ASN A 423 19.84 24.83 27.45
N PRO A 424 20.70 25.55 28.22
CA PRO A 424 22.12 25.24 28.37
C PRO A 424 22.44 24.00 29.22
N LEU A 425 21.43 23.20 29.59
CA LEU A 425 21.57 22.00 30.42
C LEU A 425 21.53 20.67 29.62
N LYS A 426 21.52 20.73 28.28
CA LYS A 426 21.53 19.55 27.39
C LYS A 426 22.83 19.36 26.57
N GLU A 427 23.88 20.17 26.79
CA GLU A 427 25.25 19.89 26.28
C GLU A 427 26.15 19.23 27.33
#